data_AF-A0A239IV70-F1
#
_entry.id   AF-A0A239IV70-F1
#
_cell.length_a   1.000
_cell.length_b   1.000
_cell.length_c   1.000
_cell.angle_alpha   90.00
_cell.angle_beta   90.00
_cell.angle_gamma   90.00
#
_symmetry.space_group_name_H-M   'P 1'
#
loop_
_entity.id
_entity.type
_entity.pdbx_description
1 polymer ?
#
loop_
_entity_poly.entity_id
_entity_poly.type
_entity_poly.pdbx_seq_one_letter_code
_entity_poly.pdbx_strand_id
1 'polypeptide(L)'
;MGRPWDVDDRLWELIEPLLPPWPEKAPGPRPVPDRQCLQGILFVLHTGIGWEDLPQELGFGSGMTCWRRLHRWTEAGVFDQMHQILLAKLNAANRIDWSRAAMDGSHIDAKKGAPEQARRRSTAANPAPNIT
;
A
#
# COMPACT_ATOMS: atom_id res chain seq x y z
N MET A 1 -14.88 -0.85 -20.19
CA MET A 1 -13.81 -0.75 -19.17
C MET A 1 -14.52 -0.76 -17.81
N GLY A 2 -14.20 -1.71 -16.93
CA GLY A 2 -14.83 -1.79 -15.60
C GLY A 2 -14.48 -0.58 -14.72
N ARG A 3 -15.16 -0.41 -13.59
CA ARG A 3 -14.78 0.67 -12.67
C ARG A 3 -13.38 0.35 -12.11
N PRO A 4 -12.51 1.35 -11.86
CA PRO A 4 -11.14 1.10 -11.39
C PRO A 4 -11.03 0.32 -10.07
N TRP A 5 -12.09 0.33 -9.27
CA TRP A 5 -12.20 -0.37 -7.99
C TRP A 5 -13.00 -1.67 -8.08
N ASP A 6 -13.39 -2.13 -9.28
CA ASP A 6 -14.03 -3.44 -9.44
C ASP A 6 -12.96 -4.54 -9.36
N VAL A 7 -13.17 -5.47 -8.43
CA VAL A 7 -12.32 -6.66 -8.29
C VAL A 7 -13.07 -7.80 -8.93
N ASP A 8 -12.62 -8.27 -10.09
CA ASP A 8 -13.22 -9.42 -10.78
C ASP A 8 -12.88 -10.76 -10.09
N ASP A 9 -13.52 -11.85 -10.53
CA ASP A 9 -13.39 -13.16 -9.88
C ASP A 9 -11.96 -13.70 -9.97
N ARG A 10 -11.28 -13.47 -11.09
CA ARG A 10 -9.90 -13.97 -11.29
C ARG A 10 -8.92 -13.24 -10.38
N LEU A 11 -9.09 -11.93 -10.22
CA LEU A 11 -8.31 -11.16 -9.28
C LEU A 11 -8.64 -11.57 -7.84
N TRP A 12 -9.92 -11.80 -7.54
CA TRP A 12 -10.36 -12.24 -6.23
C TRP A 12 -9.76 -13.60 -5.83
N GLU A 13 -9.75 -14.58 -6.72
CA GLU A 13 -9.15 -15.91 -6.51
C GLU A 13 -7.66 -15.84 -6.14
N LEU A 14 -6.95 -14.80 -6.58
CA LEU A 14 -5.54 -14.58 -6.21
C LEU A 14 -5.37 -13.90 -4.86
N ILE A 15 -6.33 -13.05 -4.46
CA ILE A 15 -6.24 -12.23 -3.25
C ILE A 15 -6.81 -12.95 -2.04
N GLU A 16 -7.97 -13.59 -2.18
CA GLU A 16 -8.71 -14.23 -1.08
C GLU A 16 -7.83 -15.18 -0.23
N PRO A 17 -6.97 -16.04 -0.81
CA PRO A 17 -6.13 -16.93 -0.02
C PRO A 17 -5.06 -16.23 0.82
N LEU A 18 -4.75 -14.97 0.52
CA LEU A 18 -3.76 -14.18 1.25
C LEU A 18 -4.35 -13.51 2.49
N LEU A 19 -5.68 -13.46 2.58
CA LEU A 19 -6.35 -12.71 3.63
C LEU A 19 -6.27 -13.46 4.97
N PRO A 20 -5.93 -12.76 6.07
CA PRO A 20 -5.86 -13.39 7.38
C PRO A 20 -7.26 -13.86 7.82
N PRO A 21 -7.38 -15.05 8.43
CA PRO A 21 -8.66 -15.59 8.88
C PRO A 21 -9.29 -14.65 9.90
N TRP A 22 -10.61 -14.49 9.88
CA TRP A 22 -11.29 -13.67 10.88
C TRP A 22 -11.02 -14.18 12.31
N PRO A 23 -10.83 -13.28 13.29
CA PRO A 23 -10.66 -13.70 14.67
C PRO A 23 -11.94 -14.40 15.13
N GLU A 24 -11.77 -15.53 15.81
CA GLU A 24 -12.87 -16.42 16.24
C GLU A 24 -13.91 -15.70 17.12
N LYS A 25 -13.50 -14.63 17.81
CA LYS A 25 -14.35 -13.77 18.63
C LYS A 25 -14.26 -12.33 18.16
N ALA A 26 -14.98 -12.00 17.10
CA ALA A 26 -15.22 -10.61 16.73
C ALA A 26 -16.47 -10.10 17.47
N PRO A 27 -16.38 -9.13 18.40
CA PRO A 27 -17.57 -8.50 18.95
C PRO A 27 -18.28 -7.69 17.84
N GLY A 28 -19.57 -7.96 17.61
CA GLY A 28 -20.41 -7.15 16.74
C GLY A 28 -21.11 -7.91 15.60
N PRO A 29 -21.82 -7.17 14.72
CA PRO A 29 -22.56 -7.74 13.60
C PRO A 29 -21.63 -8.39 12.57
N ARG A 30 -22.21 -9.24 11.71
CA ARG A 30 -21.46 -9.93 10.65
C ARG A 30 -20.66 -8.91 9.82
N PRO A 31 -19.36 -9.15 9.58
CA PRO A 31 -18.55 -8.26 8.77
C PRO A 31 -19.06 -8.18 7.33
N VAL A 32 -18.86 -7.01 6.71
CA VAL A 32 -18.99 -6.84 5.26
C VAL A 32 -18.04 -7.83 4.57
N PRO A 33 -18.48 -8.52 3.49
CA PRO A 33 -17.65 -9.43 2.72
C PRO A 33 -16.30 -8.80 2.33
N ASP A 34 -15.23 -9.58 2.44
CA ASP A 34 -13.86 -9.10 2.23
C ASP A 34 -13.66 -8.47 0.85
N ARG A 35 -14.26 -9.04 -0.19
CA ARG A 35 -14.23 -8.49 -1.56
C ARG A 35 -14.86 -7.10 -1.64
N GLN A 36 -16.05 -6.93 -1.05
CA GLN A 36 -16.73 -5.63 -1.03
C GLN A 36 -15.92 -4.60 -0.23
N CYS A 37 -15.32 -5.03 0.88
CA CYS A 37 -14.45 -4.19 1.69
C CYS A 37 -13.19 -3.77 0.91
N LEU A 38 -12.59 -4.66 0.12
CA LEU A 38 -11.46 -4.37 -0.77
C LEU A 38 -11.86 -3.38 -1.86
N GLN A 39 -13.02 -3.57 -2.51
CA GLN A 39 -13.52 -2.61 -3.49
C GLN A 39 -13.74 -1.22 -2.87
N GLY A 40 -14.24 -1.14 -1.64
CA GLY A 40 -14.34 0.12 -0.89
C GLY A 40 -12.99 0.78 -0.60
N ILE A 41 -11.98 -0.01 -0.22
CA ILE A 41 -10.60 0.48 -0.05
C ILE A 41 -10.09 1.05 -1.38
N LEU A 42 -10.23 0.32 -2.48
CA LEU A 42 -9.79 0.75 -3.80
C LEU A 42 -10.53 2.01 -4.27
N PHE A 43 -11.82 2.13 -3.96
CA PHE A 43 -12.60 3.33 -4.26
C PHE A 43 -12.02 4.55 -3.56
N VAL A 44 -11.78 4.48 -2.25
CA VAL A 44 -11.20 5.58 -1.47
C VAL A 44 -9.82 5.95 -2.00
N LEU A 45 -8.96 4.95 -2.24
CA LEU A 45 -7.60 5.20 -2.75
C LEU A 45 -7.59 5.77 -4.17
N HIS A 46 -8.54 5.38 -5.01
CA HIS A 46 -8.64 5.88 -6.38
C HIS A 46 -9.20 7.30 -6.46
N THR A 47 -10.18 7.63 -5.62
CA THR A 47 -10.87 8.93 -5.63
C THR A 47 -10.23 9.96 -4.71
N GLY A 48 -9.46 9.52 -3.71
CA GLY A 48 -8.82 10.40 -2.72
C GLY A 48 -9.77 11.00 -1.69
N ILE A 49 -11.01 10.50 -1.58
CA ILE A 49 -11.98 10.99 -0.59
C ILE A 49 -11.57 10.61 0.84
N GLY A 50 -12.15 11.29 1.84
CA GLY A 50 -12.03 10.87 3.23
C GLY A 50 -12.69 9.51 3.48
N TRP A 51 -12.18 8.76 4.46
CA TRP A 51 -12.81 7.48 4.86
C TRP A 51 -14.24 7.67 5.37
N GLU A 52 -14.55 8.79 6.01
CA GLU A 52 -15.90 9.09 6.49
C GLU A 52 -16.86 9.48 5.36
N ASP A 53 -16.32 9.89 4.21
CA ASP A 53 -17.08 10.32 3.04
C ASP A 53 -17.41 9.17 2.08
N LEU A 54 -17.02 7.92 2.40
CA LEU A 54 -17.31 6.77 1.55
C LEU A 54 -18.84 6.56 1.45
N PRO A 55 -19.45 6.66 0.25
CA PRO A 55 -20.89 6.55 0.11
C PRO A 55 -21.38 5.13 0.42
N GLN A 56 -22.30 5.01 1.39
CA GLN A 56 -22.78 3.72 1.88
C GLN A 56 -23.70 3.00 0.88
N GLU A 57 -24.35 3.75 -0.02
CA GLU A 57 -25.19 3.25 -1.10
C GLU A 57 -24.43 2.37 -2.10
N LEU A 58 -23.09 2.45 -2.12
CA LEU A 58 -22.25 1.59 -2.95
C LEU A 58 -22.12 0.16 -2.39
N GLY A 59 -22.54 -0.09 -1.15
CA GLY A 59 -22.56 -1.42 -0.54
C GLY A 59 -21.21 -1.93 -0.04
N PHE A 60 -20.19 -1.07 0.05
CA PHE A 60 -18.84 -1.46 0.54
C PHE A 60 -18.72 -1.48 2.07
N GLY A 61 -19.78 -1.10 2.79
CA GLY A 61 -19.75 -0.81 4.22
C GLY A 61 -19.35 0.64 4.51
N SER A 62 -19.11 0.94 5.79
CA SER A 62 -18.58 2.25 6.18
C SER A 62 -17.09 2.35 5.86
N GLY A 63 -16.60 3.53 5.49
CA GLY A 63 -15.18 3.66 5.19
C GLY A 63 -14.28 3.44 6.42
N MET A 64 -14.76 3.64 7.65
CA MET A 64 -14.04 3.19 8.84
C MET A 64 -13.88 1.67 8.94
N THR A 65 -14.82 0.89 8.38
CA THR A 65 -14.69 -0.56 8.25
C THR A 65 -13.62 -0.91 7.22
N CYS A 66 -13.62 -0.23 6.07
CA CYS A 66 -12.56 -0.35 5.06
C CYS A 66 -11.18 0.01 5.61
N TRP A 67 -11.06 1.10 6.38
CA TRP A 67 -9.80 1.53 6.99
C TRP A 67 -9.27 0.50 7.99
N ARG A 68 -10.11 0.01 8.91
CA ARG A 68 -9.69 -1.04 9.86
C ARG A 68 -9.24 -2.31 9.12
N ARG A 69 -9.90 -2.63 8.00
CA ARG A 69 -9.53 -3.78 7.18
C ARG A 69 -8.19 -3.57 6.49
N LEU A 70 -8.00 -2.41 5.85
CA LEU A 70 -6.75 -2.01 5.23
C LEU A 70 -5.59 -2.12 6.24
N HIS A 71 -5.77 -1.55 7.43
CA HIS A 71 -4.76 -1.61 8.47
C HIS A 71 -4.43 -3.05 8.88
N ARG A 72 -5.45 -3.87 9.16
CA ARG A 72 -5.28 -5.28 9.51
C ARG A 72 -4.55 -6.08 8.44
N TRP A 73 -4.89 -5.87 7.16
CA TRP A 73 -4.26 -6.56 6.04
C TRP A 73 -2.83 -6.07 5.80
N THR A 74 -2.56 -4.79 6.07
CA THR A 74 -1.20 -4.23 6.04
C THR A 74 -0.32 -4.87 7.11
N GLU A 75 -0.79 -4.93 8.36
CA GLU A 75 -0.05 -5.59 9.46
C GLU A 75 0.18 -7.09 9.21
N ALA A 76 -0.74 -7.74 8.49
CA ALA A 76 -0.60 -9.14 8.09
C ALA A 76 0.28 -9.35 6.84
N GLY A 77 0.81 -8.28 6.22
CA GLY A 77 1.67 -8.35 5.04
C GLY A 77 0.95 -8.80 3.76
N VAL A 78 -0.38 -8.64 3.68
CA VAL A 78 -1.18 -9.05 2.51
C VAL A 78 -0.69 -8.35 1.24
N PHE A 79 -0.47 -7.04 1.31
CA PHE A 79 -0.06 -6.25 0.15
C PHE A 79 1.36 -6.56 -0.31
N ASP A 80 2.27 -6.88 0.62
CA ASP A 80 3.61 -7.34 0.29
C ASP A 80 3.56 -8.67 -0.46
N GLN A 81 2.76 -9.63 0.02
CA GLN A 81 2.56 -10.91 -0.65
C GLN A 81 1.94 -10.74 -2.05
N MET A 82 0.92 -9.90 -2.18
CA MET A 82 0.33 -9.56 -3.48
C MET A 82 1.37 -8.97 -4.45
N HIS A 83 2.20 -8.05 -3.97
CA HIS A 83 3.25 -7.44 -4.77
C HIS A 83 4.27 -8.48 -5.25
N GLN A 84 4.70 -9.41 -4.39
CA GLN A 84 5.61 -10.49 -4.78
C GLN A 84 4.99 -11.42 -5.84
N ILE A 85 3.72 -11.77 -5.71
CA ILE A 85 3.02 -12.60 -6.71
C ILE A 85 2.96 -11.88 -8.06
N LEU A 86 2.65 -10.58 -8.07
CA LEU A 86 2.62 -9.79 -9.29
C LEU A 86 4.02 -9.70 -9.93
N LEU A 87 5.06 -9.42 -9.15
CA LEU A 87 6.44 -9.40 -9.61
C LEU A 87 6.85 -10.74 -10.22
N ALA A 88 6.56 -11.85 -9.55
CA ALA A 88 6.86 -13.19 -10.05
C ALA A 88 6.16 -13.48 -11.40
N LYS A 89 4.87 -13.12 -11.52
CA LYS A 89 4.11 -13.27 -12.78
C LYS A 89 4.67 -12.40 -13.91
N LEU A 90 5.02 -11.14 -13.62
CA LEU A 90 5.61 -10.23 -14.61
C LEU A 90 7.00 -10.70 -15.05
N ASN A 91 7.81 -11.20 -14.10
CA ASN A 91 9.12 -11.75 -14.40
C ASN A 91 9.01 -12.99 -15.30
N ALA A 92 8.12 -13.94 -14.96
CA ALA A 92 7.87 -15.13 -15.77
C ALA A 92 7.37 -14.79 -17.18
N ALA A 93 6.65 -13.68 -17.34
CA ALA A 93 6.19 -13.18 -18.63
C ALA A 93 7.22 -12.32 -19.38
N ASN A 94 8.44 -12.12 -18.84
CA ASN A 94 9.44 -11.18 -19.37
C ASN A 94 8.89 -9.75 -19.57
N ARG A 95 8.03 -9.30 -18.65
CA ARG A 95 7.38 -7.98 -18.69
C ARG A 95 7.97 -6.97 -17.71
N ILE A 96 9.05 -7.32 -17.02
CA ILE A 96 9.82 -6.40 -16.18
C ILE A 96 10.89 -5.73 -17.06
N ASP A 97 10.82 -4.41 -17.18
CA ASP A 97 11.86 -3.61 -17.83
C ASP A 97 13.03 -3.39 -16.87
N TRP A 98 14.05 -4.24 -16.98
CA TRP A 98 15.27 -4.15 -16.16
C TRP A 98 16.22 -3.03 -16.59
N SER A 99 15.97 -2.35 -17.71
CA SER A 99 16.79 -1.20 -18.14
C SER A 99 16.50 0.07 -17.34
N ARG A 100 15.40 0.08 -16.56
CA ARG A 100 14.92 1.21 -15.78
C ARG A 100 14.67 0.79 -14.34
N ALA A 101 15.07 1.64 -13.40
CA ALA A 101 14.72 1.51 -11.99
C ALA A 101 14.18 2.85 -11.49
N ALA A 102 13.03 2.84 -10.84
CA ALA A 102 12.50 3.98 -10.10
C ALA A 102 12.77 3.74 -8.62
N MET A 103 13.50 4.66 -7.98
CA MET A 103 13.69 4.66 -6.53
C MET A 103 12.88 5.81 -5.96
N ASP A 104 11.97 5.48 -5.04
CA ASP A 104 11.25 6.47 -4.24
C ASP A 104 11.77 6.45 -2.80
N GLY A 105 11.69 7.58 -2.11
CA GLY A 105 12.20 7.75 -0.76
C GLY A 105 11.40 8.80 0.00
N SER A 106 10.90 8.42 1.17
CA SER A 106 10.27 9.37 2.08
C SER A 106 11.30 9.95 3.04
N HIS A 107 11.34 11.28 3.17
CA HIS A 107 12.12 11.95 4.19
C HIS A 107 11.21 12.25 5.36
N ILE A 108 11.47 11.63 6.51
CA ILE A 108 10.75 11.92 7.76
C ILE A 108 11.67 12.72 8.68
N ASP A 109 11.18 13.86 9.15
CA ASP A 109 11.92 14.64 10.15
C ASP A 109 12.02 13.85 11.46
N ALA A 110 13.23 13.80 12.02
CA ALA A 110 13.47 13.23 13.34
C ALA A 110 12.84 14.14 14.42
N LYS A 111 11.54 13.97 14.68
CA LYS A 111 10.76 14.84 15.59
C LYS A 111 11.28 14.92 17.03
N LYS A 112 12.21 14.05 17.43
CA LYS A 112 12.77 14.04 18.79
C LYS A 112 14.12 14.73 18.95
N GLY A 113 14.79 15.16 17.87
CA GLY A 113 16.11 15.80 17.92
C GLY A 113 17.20 14.88 18.49
N ALA A 114 18.31 14.70 17.77
CA ALA A 114 19.51 14.18 18.42
C ALA A 114 20.16 15.33 19.21
N PRO A 115 20.73 15.08 20.41
CA PRO A 115 21.47 16.11 21.14
C PRO A 115 22.68 16.64 20.35
N GLU A 116 23.15 15.87 19.37
CA GLU A 116 24.24 16.22 18.49
C GLU A 116 23.78 16.12 17.03
N GLN A 117 23.87 17.23 16.30
CA GLN A 117 23.67 17.20 14.86
C GLN A 117 24.87 16.52 14.22
N ALA A 118 24.67 15.38 13.56
CA ALA A 118 25.71 14.79 12.73
C ALA A 118 26.23 15.85 11.75
N ARG A 119 27.54 16.11 11.75
CA ARG A 119 28.17 17.08 10.86
C ARG A 119 27.79 16.72 9.42
N ARG A 120 26.98 17.56 8.76
CA ARG A 120 26.68 17.40 7.33
C ARG A 120 28.01 17.35 6.59
N ARG A 121 28.26 16.25 5.87
CA ARG A 121 29.40 16.21 4.94
C ARG A 121 29.17 17.31 3.90
N SER A 122 30.15 18.20 3.78
CA SER A 122 30.12 19.23 2.74
C SER A 122 30.02 18.55 1.38
N THR A 123 29.05 18.95 0.58
CA THR A 123 28.96 18.61 -0.85
C THR A 123 29.72 19.60 -1.73
N ALA A 124 30.42 20.58 -1.13
CA ALA A 124 31.29 21.48 -1.89
C ALA A 124 32.40 20.67 -2.57
N ALA A 125 32.63 20.94 -3.85
CA ALA A 125 33.73 20.35 -4.59
C ALA A 125 35.06 20.69 -3.91
N ASN A 126 35.94 19.70 -3.75
CA ASN A 126 37.31 19.95 -3.29
C ASN A 126 38.03 20.83 -4.32
N PRO A 127 38.74 21.89 -3.91
CA PRO A 127 39.64 22.62 -4.79
C PRO A 127 40.69 21.67 -5.37
N ALA A 128 40.95 21.77 -6.67
CA ALA A 128 42.00 21.01 -7.32
C ALA A 128 43.39 21.39 -6.72
N PRO A 129 44.32 20.44 -6.57
CA PRO A 129 45.66 20.74 -6.08
C PRO A 129 46.37 21.73 -7.03
N ASN A 130 46.88 22.84 -6.48
CA ASN A 130 47.77 23.72 -7.24
C ASN A 130 49.09 22.99 -7.50
N ILE A 131 49.46 22.88 -8.77
CA ILE A 131 50.76 22.41 -9.21
C ILE A 131 51.56 23.68 -9.53
N THR A 132 52.53 24.01 -8.69
CA THR A 132 53.56 25.04 -8.90
C THR A 132 54.87 24.41 -8.48
#